data_AF-A0A3C0GDD5-F1
#
_entry.id   AF-A0A3C0GDD5-F1
#
_cell.length_a   1.000
_cell.length_b   1.000
_cell.length_c   1.000
_cell.angle_alpha   90.00
_cell.angle_beta   90.00
_cell.angle_gamma   90.00
#
_symmetry.space_group_name_H-M   'P 1'
#
loop_
_entity.id
_entity.type
_entity.pdbx_description
1 polymer ?
#
loop_
_entity_poly.entity_id
_entity_poly.type
_entity_poly.pdbx_seq_one_letter_code
_entity_poly.pdbx_strand_id
1 'polypeptide(L)'
;GFTSRNNHQDVFSKNWITFASLGYSNKKVYYKVIDFEMTFDGYLPPDENGNNTKFEYENKFKISCKVTDQVKVYHLGEISKLQDNEFYKTKIGIEITI
;
A
#
# COMPACT_ATOMS: atom_id res chain seq x y z
N GLY A 1 12.84 -7.50 1.52
CA GLY A 1 13.73 -6.33 1.62
C GLY A 1 13.93 -5.97 3.07
N PHE A 2 14.55 -4.82 3.32
CA PHE A 2 14.62 -4.20 4.64
C PHE A 2 14.02 -2.81 4.54
N THR A 3 13.23 -2.44 5.54
CA THR A 3 12.60 -1.13 5.64
C THR A 3 13.08 -0.46 6.92
N SER A 4 13.41 0.82 6.83
CA SER A 4 13.81 1.63 7.98
C SER A 4 12.82 2.76 8.22
N ARG A 5 12.40 2.98 9.46
CA ARG A 5 11.55 4.13 9.83
C ARG A 5 11.97 4.72 11.17
N ASN A 6 11.62 5.98 11.38
CA ASN A 6 11.74 6.62 12.68
C ASN A 6 10.67 6.07 13.63
N ASN A 7 11.06 5.70 14.85
CA ASN A 7 10.17 5.16 15.88
C ASN A 7 9.77 6.19 16.96
N HIS A 8 10.00 7.48 16.72
CA HIS A 8 9.71 8.55 17.66
C HIS A 8 8.82 9.63 17.03
N GLN A 9 8.03 10.30 17.87
CA GLN A 9 7.21 11.44 17.45
C GLN A 9 8.05 12.62 16.97
N ASP A 10 9.29 12.74 17.47
CA ASP A 10 10.25 13.72 16.97
C ASP A 10 10.98 13.17 15.73
N VAL A 11 10.66 13.74 14.58
CA VAL A 11 11.26 13.42 13.28
C VAL A 11 12.76 13.68 13.21
N PHE A 12 13.32 14.51 14.10
CA PHE A 12 14.76 14.77 14.21
C PHE A 12 15.49 13.83 15.17
N SER A 13 14.75 13.01 15.92
CA SER A 13 15.36 11.99 16.75
C SER A 13 16.05 10.95 15.86
N LYS A 14 17.27 10.53 16.21
CA LYS A 14 18.05 9.53 15.45
C LYS A 14 17.58 8.08 15.70
N ASN A 15 16.35 7.90 16.16
CA ASN A 15 15.80 6.60 16.53
C ASN A 15 15.20 5.91 15.32
N TRP A 16 16.09 5.34 14.51
CA TRP A 16 15.75 4.55 13.33
C TRP A 16 15.72 3.06 13.69
N ILE A 17 14.62 2.40 13.34
CA ILE A 17 14.51 0.94 13.40
C ILE A 17 14.56 0.38 11.97
N THR A 18 15.26 -0.73 11.79
CA THR A 18 15.33 -1.45 10.52
C THR A 18 14.75 -2.84 10.71
N PHE A 19 13.85 -3.25 9.83
CA PHE A 19 13.14 -4.53 9.95
C PHE A 19 12.90 -5.19 8.60
N ALA A 20 12.56 -6.48 8.65
CA ALA A 20 12.25 -7.26 7.47
C ALA A 20 10.94 -6.78 6.82
N SER A 21 10.96 -6.70 5.50
CA SER A 21 9.79 -6.34 4.70
C SER A 21 9.60 -7.30 3.52
N LEU A 22 8.36 -7.55 3.15
CA LEU A 22 7.99 -8.23 1.92
C LEU A 22 7.10 -7.32 1.09
N GLY A 23 7.31 -7.29 -0.21
CA GLY A 23 6.49 -6.54 -1.15
C GLY A 23 6.09 -7.44 -2.29
N TYR A 24 4.82 -7.42 -2.65
CA TYR A 24 4.27 -8.12 -3.79
C TYR A 24 3.39 -7.17 -4.58
N SER A 25 3.59 -7.12 -5.89
CA SER A 25 2.72 -6.36 -6.80
C SER A 25 2.28 -7.25 -7.94
N ASN A 26 1.01 -7.10 -8.32
CA ASN A 26 0.43 -7.78 -9.46
C ASN A 26 -0.42 -6.82 -10.26
N LYS A 27 -0.22 -6.84 -11.57
CA LYS A 27 -1.02 -6.09 -12.53
C LYS A 27 -1.53 -7.06 -13.58
N LYS A 28 -2.85 -7.09 -13.79
CA LYS A 28 -3.50 -7.88 -14.83
C LYS A 28 -4.47 -7.03 -15.62
N VAL A 29 -4.44 -7.22 -16.93
CA VAL A 29 -5.38 -6.60 -17.85
C VAL A 29 -6.30 -7.69 -18.38
N TYR A 30 -7.60 -7.55 -18.14
CA TYR A 30 -8.63 -8.47 -18.61
C TYR A 30 -9.38 -7.83 -19.78
N TYR A 31 -9.52 -8.59 -20.87
CA TYR A 31 -10.29 -8.21 -22.06
C TYR A 31 -9.91 -6.84 -22.68
N LYS A 32 -8.72 -6.30 -22.38
CA LYS A 32 -8.25 -4.94 -22.74
C LYS A 32 -9.14 -3.79 -22.20
N VAL A 33 -10.07 -4.10 -21.30
CA VAL A 33 -11.06 -3.15 -20.77
C VAL A 33 -10.88 -2.95 -19.28
N ILE A 34 -10.53 -4.01 -18.55
CA ILE A 34 -10.41 -3.97 -17.08
C ILE A 34 -8.94 -4.11 -16.69
N ASP A 35 -8.41 -3.08 -16.04
CA ASP A 35 -7.09 -3.10 -15.42
C ASP A 35 -7.25 -3.35 -13.93
N PHE A 36 -6.64 -4.42 -13.45
CA PHE A 36 -6.54 -4.74 -12.03
C PHE A 36 -5.09 -4.59 -11.58
N GLU A 37 -4.86 -3.73 -10.60
CA GLU A 37 -3.58 -3.55 -9.94
C GLU A 37 -3.77 -3.81 -8.45
N MET A 38 -2.89 -4.61 -7.86
CA MET A 38 -2.86 -4.86 -6.43
C MET A 38 -1.43 -4.88 -5.97
N THR A 39 -1.17 -4.18 -4.87
CA THR A 39 0.10 -4.20 -4.15
C THR A 39 -0.16 -4.60 -2.70
N PHE A 40 0.73 -5.44 -2.20
CA PHE A 40 0.77 -5.90 -0.83
C PHE A 40 2.18 -5.63 -0.31
N ASP A 41 2.29 -4.81 0.72
CA ASP A 41 3.53 -4.60 1.44
C ASP A 41 3.32 -5.04 2.88
N GLY A 42 4.15 -5.97 3.36
CA GLY A 42 4.12 -6.52 4.71
C GLY A 42 5.41 -6.20 5.44
N TYR A 43 5.29 -5.87 6.73
CA TYR A 43 6.41 -5.47 7.58
C TYR A 43 6.37 -6.24 8.89
N LEU A 44 7.55 -6.63 9.37
CA LEU A 44 7.73 -7.30 10.66
C LEU A 44 8.67 -6.49 11.55
N PRO A 45 8.21 -5.32 12.06
CA PRO A 45 9.00 -4.54 13.00
C PRO A 45 9.19 -5.32 14.33
N PRO A 46 10.35 -5.17 14.99
CA PRO A 46 10.54 -5.68 16.33
C PRO A 46 9.63 -4.92 17.31
N ASP A 47 9.07 -5.64 18.28
CA ASP A 47 8.38 -5.07 19.44
C ASP A 47 9.40 -4.45 20.43
N GLU A 48 8.89 -3.88 21.53
CA GLU A 48 9.72 -3.23 22.57
C GLU A 48 10.76 -4.18 23.19
N ASN A 49 10.54 -5.50 23.10
CA ASN A 49 11.44 -6.54 23.60
C ASN A 49 12.35 -7.11 22.50
N GLY A 50 12.30 -6.56 21.28
CA GLY A 50 13.07 -7.03 20.13
C GLY A 50 12.47 -8.25 19.42
N ASN A 51 11.26 -8.68 19.78
CA ASN A 51 10.61 -9.83 19.15
C ASN A 51 9.74 -9.40 17.97
N ASN A 52 9.72 -10.19 16.89
CA ASN A 52 8.93 -9.90 15.70
C ASN A 52 7.48 -10.39 15.84
N THR A 53 6.76 -9.92 16.86
CA THR A 53 5.39 -10.37 17.18
C THR A 53 4.31 -9.53 16.48
N LYS A 54 4.65 -8.32 16.03
CA LYS A 54 3.72 -7.40 15.36
C LYS A 54 3.87 -7.48 13.84
N PHE A 55 2.80 -7.89 13.16
CA PHE A 55 2.71 -7.84 11.71
C PHE A 55 1.98 -6.56 11.27
N GLU A 56 2.63 -5.81 10.39
CA GLU A 56 2.09 -4.60 9.78
C GLU A 56 1.94 -4.80 8.28
N TYR A 57 1.01 -4.09 7.66
CA TYR A 57 0.80 -4.19 6.23
C TYR A 57 0.24 -2.91 5.60
N GLU A 58 0.51 -2.74 4.32
CA GLU A 58 -0.14 -1.79 3.41
C GLU A 58 -0.62 -2.52 2.16
N ASN A 59 -1.93 -2.55 1.97
CA ASN A 59 -2.55 -3.14 0.80
C ASN A 59 -3.17 -2.04 -0.04
N LYS A 60 -2.82 -1.98 -1.32
CA LYS A 60 -3.43 -1.04 -2.26
C LYS A 60 -3.99 -1.82 -3.43
N PHE A 61 -5.19 -1.44 -3.87
CA PHE A 61 -5.77 -1.97 -5.08
C PHE A 61 -6.32 -0.83 -5.93
N LYS A 62 -6.17 -0.97 -7.25
CA LYS A 62 -6.79 -0.11 -8.24
C LYS A 62 -7.49 -1.00 -9.26
N ILE A 63 -8.79 -0.80 -9.40
CA ILE A 63 -9.60 -1.41 -10.45
C ILE A 63 -9.97 -0.30 -11.40
N SER A 64 -9.61 -0.43 -12.67
CA SER A 64 -9.96 0.55 -13.69
C SER A 64 -10.72 -0.11 -14.83
N CYS A 65 -11.75 0.56 -15.32
CA CYS A 65 -12.56 0.11 -16.44
C CYS A 65 -12.51 1.17 -17.54
N LYS A 66 -12.13 0.75 -18.74
CA LYS A 66 -12.18 1.55 -19.95
C LYS A 66 -13.63 1.65 -20.44
N VAL A 67 -14.20 2.85 -20.41
CA VAL A 67 -15.57 3.11 -20.89
C VAL A 67 -15.54 3.44 -22.38
N THR A 68 -14.58 4.25 -22.81
CA THR A 68 -14.30 4.56 -24.21
C THR A 68 -12.79 4.58 -24.44
N ASP A 69 -12.33 4.80 -25.69
CA ASP A 69 -10.90 5.00 -25.97
C ASP A 69 -10.27 6.19 -25.23
N GLN A 70 -11.10 7.15 -24.80
CA GLN A 70 -10.68 8.38 -24.14
C GLN A 70 -11.03 8.41 -22.64
N VAL A 71 -11.97 7.59 -22.17
CA VAL A 71 -12.49 7.66 -20.79
C VAL A 71 -12.26 6.35 -20.05
N LYS A 72 -11.64 6.46 -18.88
CA LYS A 72 -11.44 5.35 -17.93
C LYS A 72 -11.97 5.75 -16.56
N VAL A 73 -12.76 4.88 -15.94
CA VAL A 73 -13.23 5.05 -14.56
C VAL A 73 -12.39 4.13 -13.68
N TYR A 74 -11.97 4.59 -12.51
CA TYR A 74 -11.21 3.77 -11.57
C TYR A 74 -11.71 3.90 -10.14
N HIS A 75 -11.57 2.80 -9.41
CA HIS A 75 -11.74 2.72 -7.97
C HIS A 75 -10.39 2.32 -7.37
N LEU A 76 -9.90 3.14 -6.45
CA LEU A 76 -8.70 2.90 -5.70
C LEU A 76 -9.07 2.71 -4.22
N GLY A 77 -8.49 1.68 -3.61
CA GLY A 77 -8.61 1.43 -2.18
C GLY A 77 -7.25 1.16 -1.57
N GLU A 78 -7.07 1.64 -0.35
CA GLU A 78 -5.89 1.41 0.48
C GLU A 78 -6.35 0.97 1.87
N ILE A 79 -5.82 -0.16 2.33
CA ILE A 79 -6.07 -0.73 3.65
C ILE A 79 -4.70 -0.92 4.29
N SER A 80 -4.44 -0.28 5.42
CA SER A 80 -3.17 -0.42 6.12
C SER A 80 -3.33 -0.60 7.61
N LYS A 81 -2.40 -1.34 8.19
CA LYS A 81 -2.20 -1.46 9.63
C LYS A 81 -0.74 -1.16 9.93
N LEU A 82 -0.49 -0.02 10.55
CA LEU A 82 0.85 0.52 10.81
C LEU A 82 0.90 1.08 12.22
N GLN A 83 1.92 0.73 13.02
CA GLN A 83 2.11 1.26 14.38
C GLN A 83 0.82 1.20 15.21
N ASP A 84 0.15 0.06 15.21
CA ASP A 84 -1.12 -0.18 15.93
C ASP A 84 -2.31 0.70 15.46
N ASN A 85 -2.18 1.44 14.36
CA ASN A 85 -3.25 2.21 13.72
C ASN A 85 -3.75 1.52 12.46
N GLU A 86 -5.07 1.49 12.28
CA GLU A 86 -5.73 0.95 11.09
C GLU A 86 -6.31 2.09 10.25
N PHE A 87 -6.02 2.08 8.95
CA PHE A 87 -6.49 3.08 8.01
C PHE A 87 -7.19 2.43 6.83
N TYR A 88 -8.35 3.00 6.47
CA TYR A 88 -9.05 2.70 5.23
C TYR A 88 -9.20 3.98 4.42
N LYS A 89 -8.71 3.98 3.19
CA LYS A 89 -8.87 5.09 2.25
C LYS A 89 -9.44 4.56 0.95
N THR A 90 -10.36 5.31 0.37
CA THR A 90 -10.93 4.98 -0.92
C THR A 90 -11.11 6.22 -1.78
N LYS A 91 -10.93 6.06 -3.09
CA LYS A 91 -11.08 7.11 -4.09
C LYS A 91 -11.70 6.51 -5.34
N ILE A 92 -12.72 7.19 -5.86
CA ILE A 92 -13.25 6.92 -7.20
C ILE A 92 -12.86 8.10 -8.08
N GLY A 93 -12.43 7.82 -9.31
CA GLY A 93 -12.00 8.86 -10.23
C GLY A 93 -12.26 8.49 -11.68
N ILE A 94 -12.15 9.50 -12.54
CA ILE A 94 -12.27 9.37 -13.99
C ILE A 94 -10.98 9.95 -14.58
N GLU A 95 -10.37 9.20 -15.49
CA GLU A 95 -9.23 9.62 -16.30
C GLU A 95 -9.76 9.91 -17.72
N ILE A 96 -9.43 11.09 -18.25
CA ILE A 96 -9.78 11.52 -19.60
C ILE A 96 -8.47 11.73 -20.37
N THR A 97 -8.30 11.01 -21.46
CA THR A 97 -7.21 11.20 -22.41
C THR A 97 -7.68 12.14 -23.50
N ILE A 98 -7.01 13.29 -23.65
CA ILE A 98 -7.27 14.31 -24.68
C ILE A 98 -6.34 14.07 -25.87
#